data_AF-F8L249-F1
#
_entry.id   AF-F8L249-F1
#
_cell.length_a   1.000
_cell.length_b   1.000
_cell.length_c   1.000
_cell.angle_alpha   90.00
_cell.angle_beta   90.00
_cell.angle_gamma   90.00
#
_symmetry.space_group_name_H-M   'P 1'
#
loop_
_entity.id
_entity.type
_entity.pdbx_description
1 polymer ?
#
loop_
_entity_poly.entity_id
_entity_poly.type
_entity_poly.pdbx_seq_one_letter_code
_entity_poly.pdbx_strand_id
1 'polypeptide(L)'
;MLSTKEKWINWNEEGLLPGPDETEQSFLERAHYCLNLKQQIAQALGSAIPFQEEDLANQSFFQPIWEKTDALYGMKPSWVPLFFSNVKLAPWHGGCAWIFQLSETEPLSALLQLRKNFAYQQKYLGLYDRNELIAHELVHVGRMAYQEPQFEEFFAYQTSDSWFRRLFGPLIQSSYESLLFVFSLFFVLILQLWIPQEPFAQIAMFLPILLMAYALGRLAFRWVQFNQAKQKLFQLFQNKEKAWHVLYRLTDREIKTVGKLSPEKILAYFEERQEDSFRLKVLWLTRFSK
;
A
#
# COMPACT_ATOMS: atom_id res chain seq x y z
N MET A 1 0.18 -24.65 -22.63
CA MET A 1 0.94 -24.01 -21.54
C MET A 1 1.18 -22.57 -21.93
N LEU A 2 0.92 -21.61 -21.05
CA LEU A 2 1.19 -20.19 -21.33
C LEU A 2 2.69 -19.99 -21.57
N SER A 3 3.03 -19.10 -22.50
CA SER A 3 4.41 -18.65 -22.68
C SER A 3 4.91 -17.94 -21.41
N THR A 4 6.23 -17.90 -21.19
CA THR A 4 6.81 -17.23 -20.02
C THR A 4 6.35 -15.77 -19.90
N LYS A 5 6.22 -15.06 -21.02
CA LYS A 5 5.74 -13.67 -21.05
C LYS A 5 4.26 -13.55 -20.65
N GLU A 6 3.42 -14.48 -21.11
CA GLU A 6 2.00 -14.52 -20.73
C GLU A 6 1.83 -14.77 -19.23
N LYS A 7 2.67 -15.62 -18.63
CA LYS A 7 2.66 -15.83 -17.17
C LYS A 7 2.97 -14.54 -16.41
N TRP A 8 3.98 -13.79 -16.82
CA TRP A 8 4.34 -12.52 -16.17
C TRP A 8 3.24 -11.46 -16.29
N ILE A 9 2.56 -11.39 -17.44
CA ILE A 9 1.40 -10.50 -17.61
C ILE A 9 0.30 -10.89 -16.63
N ASN A 10 -0.09 -12.17 -16.59
CA ASN A 10 -1.16 -12.64 -15.71
C ASN A 10 -0.82 -12.39 -14.23
N TRP A 11 0.41 -12.67 -13.81
CA TRP A 11 0.82 -12.39 -12.42
C TRP A 11 0.85 -10.90 -12.10
N ASN A 12 1.24 -10.06 -13.05
CA ASN A 12 1.16 -8.60 -12.88
C ASN A 12 -0.28 -8.12 -12.70
N GLU A 13 -1.23 -8.74 -13.40
CA GLU A 13 -2.68 -8.53 -13.26
C GLU A 13 -3.23 -9.13 -11.96
N GLU A 14 -2.61 -10.17 -11.40
CA GLU A 14 -2.90 -10.67 -10.05
C GLU A 14 -2.24 -9.83 -8.93
N GLY A 15 -1.64 -8.70 -9.27
CA GLY A 15 -0.96 -7.82 -8.30
C GLY A 15 0.35 -8.40 -7.75
N LEU A 16 0.88 -9.48 -8.33
CA LEU A 16 2.21 -10.00 -8.00
C LEU A 16 3.24 -9.21 -8.82
N LEU A 17 3.73 -8.12 -8.21
CA LEU A 17 4.73 -7.24 -8.81
C LEU A 17 6.14 -7.66 -8.36
N PRO A 18 7.13 -7.72 -9.27
CA PRO A 18 8.51 -7.93 -8.84
C PRO A 18 9.01 -6.75 -8.01
N GLY A 19 9.77 -7.05 -6.96
CA GLY A 19 10.43 -6.05 -6.13
C GLY A 19 11.58 -5.34 -6.86
N PRO A 20 12.03 -4.17 -6.39
CA PRO A 20 13.12 -3.42 -7.02
C PRO A 20 14.43 -4.20 -7.16
N ASP A 21 14.76 -4.99 -6.14
CA ASP A 21 16.01 -5.78 -6.05
C ASP A 21 15.76 -7.29 -6.22
N GLU A 22 14.56 -7.68 -6.63
CA GLU A 22 14.17 -9.08 -6.74
C GLU A 22 14.66 -9.69 -8.06
N THR A 23 15.35 -10.83 -7.96
CA THR A 23 15.76 -11.60 -9.15
C THR A 23 14.56 -12.28 -9.78
N GLU A 24 14.68 -12.66 -11.06
CA GLU A 24 13.63 -13.43 -11.74
C GLU A 24 13.27 -14.69 -10.95
N GLN A 25 14.27 -15.50 -10.59
CA GLN A 25 14.04 -16.76 -9.85
C GLN A 25 13.32 -16.54 -8.52
N SER A 26 13.77 -15.57 -7.72
CA SER A 26 13.12 -15.24 -6.44
C SER A 26 11.67 -14.80 -6.64
N PHE A 27 11.40 -14.00 -7.68
CA PHE A 27 10.04 -13.60 -8.01
C PHE A 27 9.17 -14.79 -8.44
N LEU A 28 9.69 -15.69 -9.28
CA LEU A 28 8.95 -16.89 -9.70
C LEU A 28 8.55 -17.74 -8.49
N GLU A 29 9.49 -17.99 -7.58
CA GLU A 29 9.26 -18.75 -6.35
C GLU A 29 8.19 -18.08 -5.48
N ARG A 30 8.30 -16.77 -5.28
CA ARG A 30 7.32 -15.99 -4.51
C ARG A 30 5.94 -15.98 -5.16
N ALA A 31 5.85 -15.79 -6.47
CA ALA A 31 4.58 -15.80 -7.18
C ALA A 31 3.89 -17.16 -7.07
N HIS A 32 4.63 -18.25 -7.27
CA HIS A 32 4.12 -19.61 -7.10
C HIS A 32 3.69 -19.88 -5.66
N TYR A 33 4.45 -19.42 -4.67
CA TYR A 33 4.10 -19.54 -3.26
C TYR A 33 2.78 -18.81 -2.96
N CYS A 34 2.67 -17.54 -3.35
CA CYS A 34 1.47 -16.72 -3.11
C CYS A 34 0.20 -17.29 -3.75
N LEU A 35 0.30 -17.80 -4.99
CA LEU A 35 -0.84 -18.42 -5.68
C LEU A 35 -1.33 -19.71 -4.99
N ASN A 36 -0.46 -20.41 -4.26
CA ASN A 36 -0.79 -21.60 -3.49
C ASN A 36 -0.98 -21.32 -1.98
N LEU A 37 -0.96 -20.04 -1.57
CA LEU A 37 -0.92 -19.65 -0.16
C LEU A 37 -2.07 -20.23 0.64
N LYS A 38 -3.29 -20.25 0.09
CA LYS A 38 -4.49 -20.79 0.78
C LYS A 38 -4.28 -22.24 1.23
N GLN A 39 -3.59 -23.05 0.42
CA GLN A 39 -3.29 -24.45 0.77
C GLN A 39 -2.16 -24.53 1.80
N GLN A 40 -1.15 -23.68 1.67
CA GLN A 40 0.01 -23.65 2.56
C GLN A 40 -0.37 -23.19 3.97
N ILE A 41 -1.21 -22.16 4.09
CA ILE A 41 -1.60 -21.62 5.40
C ILE A 41 -2.58 -22.52 6.15
N ALA A 42 -3.32 -23.40 5.46
CA ALA A 42 -4.32 -24.26 6.09
C ALA A 42 -3.72 -25.09 7.24
N GLN A 43 -2.47 -25.54 7.10
CA GLN A 43 -1.74 -26.29 8.13
C GLN A 43 -1.12 -25.37 9.21
N ALA A 44 -0.92 -24.09 8.88
CA ALA A 44 -0.32 -23.08 9.76
C ALA A 44 -1.37 -22.31 10.61
N LEU A 45 -2.66 -22.42 10.28
CA LEU A 45 -3.76 -21.84 11.06
C LEU A 45 -3.78 -22.39 12.48
N GLY A 46 -4.04 -21.52 13.46
CA GLY A 46 -4.04 -21.84 14.88
C GLY A 46 -2.66 -22.07 15.52
N SER A 47 -1.60 -22.20 14.73
CA SER A 47 -0.22 -22.37 15.21
C SER A 47 0.64 -21.14 14.89
N ALA A 48 1.17 -21.05 13.68
CA ALA A 48 1.99 -19.93 13.22
C ALA A 48 1.14 -18.70 12.84
N ILE A 49 -0.08 -18.94 12.32
CA ILE A 49 -1.04 -17.89 11.97
C ILE A 49 -2.18 -17.93 13.00
N PRO A 50 -2.41 -16.85 13.77
CA PRO A 50 -3.34 -16.84 14.89
C PRO A 50 -4.81 -16.64 14.46
N PHE A 51 -5.22 -17.26 13.34
CA PHE A 51 -6.59 -17.27 12.83
C PHE A 51 -7.10 -18.71 12.75
N GLN A 52 -8.42 -18.85 12.80
CA GLN A 52 -9.10 -20.12 12.61
C GLN A 52 -9.68 -20.21 11.19
N GLU A 53 -9.98 -21.41 10.72
CA GLU A 53 -10.60 -21.62 9.39
C GLU A 53 -11.96 -20.90 9.29
N GLU A 54 -12.72 -20.85 10.40
CA GLU A 54 -13.98 -20.11 10.50
C GLU A 54 -13.84 -18.59 10.35
N ASP A 55 -12.65 -18.02 10.59
CA ASP A 55 -12.39 -16.60 10.40
C ASP A 55 -12.19 -16.27 8.90
N LEU A 56 -11.98 -17.28 8.03
CA LEU A 56 -11.71 -17.08 6.61
C LEU A 56 -12.95 -16.59 5.86
N ALA A 57 -12.81 -15.43 5.22
CA ALA A 57 -13.86 -14.79 4.47
C ALA A 57 -14.07 -15.43 3.09
N ASN A 58 -15.31 -15.37 2.60
CA ASN A 58 -15.62 -15.74 1.23
C ASN A 58 -14.97 -14.79 0.22
N GLN A 59 -14.43 -15.33 -0.87
CA GLN A 59 -13.83 -14.53 -1.94
C GLN A 59 -14.81 -13.57 -2.64
N SER A 60 -16.13 -13.77 -2.49
CA SER A 60 -17.15 -12.86 -3.00
C SER A 60 -17.01 -11.43 -2.46
N PHE A 61 -16.40 -11.22 -1.28
CA PHE A 61 -16.12 -9.90 -0.74
C PHE A 61 -15.15 -9.08 -1.62
N PHE A 62 -14.36 -9.71 -2.48
CA PHE A 62 -13.40 -9.03 -3.33
C PHE A 62 -13.97 -8.56 -4.67
N GLN A 63 -15.10 -9.08 -5.13
CA GLN A 63 -15.69 -8.76 -6.44
C GLN A 63 -15.77 -7.23 -6.72
N PRO A 64 -16.42 -6.42 -5.86
CA PRO A 64 -16.49 -4.97 -6.10
C PRO A 64 -15.16 -4.25 -5.87
N ILE A 65 -14.20 -4.89 -5.21
CA ILE A 65 -12.89 -4.32 -4.91
C ILE A 65 -11.97 -4.50 -6.11
N TRP A 66 -12.01 -5.66 -6.77
CA TRP A 66 -11.23 -5.95 -7.96
C TRP A 66 -11.54 -4.98 -9.10
N GLU A 67 -12.79 -4.58 -9.29
CA GLU A 67 -13.13 -3.54 -10.27
C GLU A 67 -12.41 -2.21 -9.95
N LYS A 68 -12.35 -1.83 -8.67
CA LYS A 68 -11.70 -0.60 -8.22
C LYS A 68 -10.18 -0.66 -8.35
N THR A 69 -9.57 -1.75 -7.90
CA THR A 69 -8.10 -1.92 -7.97
C THR A 69 -7.63 -2.13 -9.40
N ASP A 70 -8.46 -2.72 -10.27
CA ASP A 70 -8.17 -2.85 -11.70
C ASP A 70 -8.24 -1.50 -12.41
N ALA A 71 -9.30 -0.73 -12.19
CA ALA A 71 -9.42 0.61 -12.77
C ALA A 71 -8.25 1.52 -12.36
N LEU A 72 -7.87 1.50 -11.07
CA LEU A 72 -6.78 2.35 -10.57
C LEU A 72 -5.39 1.79 -10.91
N TYR A 73 -5.17 0.49 -10.80
CA TYR A 73 -3.82 -0.09 -10.77
C TYR A 73 -3.63 -1.28 -11.71
N GLY A 74 -4.67 -1.70 -12.43
CA GLY A 74 -4.60 -2.83 -13.36
C GLY A 74 -4.22 -4.11 -12.64
N MET A 75 -4.83 -4.34 -11.46
CA MET A 75 -4.62 -5.54 -10.67
C MET A 75 -5.90 -6.03 -9.97
N LYS A 76 -6.02 -7.35 -9.84
CA LYS A 76 -7.07 -8.11 -9.15
C LYS A 76 -6.43 -9.23 -8.32
N PRO A 77 -5.89 -8.94 -7.13
CA PRO A 77 -5.18 -9.94 -6.34
C PRO A 77 -6.14 -11.00 -5.78
N SER A 78 -6.39 -12.07 -6.54
CA SER A 78 -7.39 -13.09 -6.20
C SER A 78 -6.86 -14.19 -5.27
N TRP A 79 -5.54 -14.26 -5.15
CA TRP A 79 -4.82 -15.21 -4.32
C TRP A 79 -4.86 -14.86 -2.82
N VAL A 80 -5.09 -13.58 -2.50
CA VAL A 80 -4.97 -13.06 -1.12
C VAL A 80 -6.12 -13.58 -0.24
N PRO A 81 -5.83 -14.25 0.88
CA PRO A 81 -6.85 -14.64 1.84
C PRO A 81 -7.24 -13.44 2.73
N LEU A 82 -8.52 -13.38 3.10
CA LEU A 82 -9.08 -12.36 3.99
C LEU A 82 -9.64 -13.05 5.22
N PHE A 83 -9.27 -12.57 6.41
CA PHE A 83 -9.77 -13.06 7.68
C PHE A 83 -10.55 -11.98 8.42
N PHE A 84 -11.71 -12.34 8.98
CA PHE A 84 -12.44 -11.49 9.91
C PHE A 84 -12.09 -11.88 11.35
N SER A 85 -11.14 -11.17 11.95
CA SER A 85 -10.66 -11.44 13.31
C SER A 85 -10.27 -10.17 14.06
N ASN A 86 -10.50 -10.16 15.37
CA ASN A 86 -10.10 -9.06 16.26
C ASN A 86 -8.72 -9.29 16.90
N VAL A 87 -8.07 -10.42 16.60
CA VAL A 87 -6.76 -10.79 17.16
C VAL A 87 -5.75 -9.67 16.92
N LYS A 88 -5.10 -9.19 17.98
CA LYS A 88 -4.10 -8.11 17.95
C LYS A 88 -4.57 -6.76 17.37
N LEU A 89 -5.87 -6.55 17.13
CA LEU A 89 -6.41 -5.26 16.68
C LEU A 89 -6.92 -4.43 17.87
N ALA A 90 -6.29 -3.29 18.13
CA ALA A 90 -6.76 -2.30 19.09
C ALA A 90 -8.11 -1.70 18.64
N PRO A 91 -9.06 -1.35 19.54
CA PRO A 91 -10.45 -1.00 19.20
C PRO A 91 -10.66 -0.01 18.04
N TRP A 92 -9.73 0.91 17.82
CA TRP A 92 -9.80 1.91 16.74
C TRP A 92 -9.21 1.43 15.39
N HIS A 93 -8.57 0.26 15.31
CA HIS A 93 -8.09 -0.29 14.04
C HIS A 93 -9.23 -0.94 13.25
N GLY A 94 -9.34 -0.68 11.94
CA GLY A 94 -10.34 -1.33 11.07
C GLY A 94 -9.86 -2.67 10.49
N GLY A 95 -8.59 -2.75 10.13
CA GLY A 95 -7.93 -3.92 9.57
C GLY A 95 -6.45 -3.62 9.29
N CYS A 96 -5.75 -4.59 8.72
CA CYS A 96 -4.38 -4.47 8.23
C CYS A 96 -4.05 -5.58 7.22
N ALA A 97 -3.10 -5.32 6.32
CA ALA A 97 -2.34 -6.33 5.62
C ALA A 97 -1.25 -6.90 6.55
N TRP A 98 -1.14 -8.22 6.58
CA TRP A 98 -0.01 -8.91 7.19
C TRP A 98 0.94 -9.31 6.07
N ILE A 99 2.14 -8.76 6.08
CA ILE A 99 3.23 -9.14 5.18
C ILE A 99 4.21 -9.98 5.99
N PHE A 100 4.44 -11.24 5.60
CA PHE A 100 5.14 -12.21 6.43
C PHE A 100 5.86 -13.28 5.61
N GLN A 101 6.76 -14.00 6.28
CA GLN A 101 7.35 -15.27 5.85
C GLN A 101 7.03 -16.30 6.94
N LEU A 102 6.56 -17.50 6.58
CA LEU A 102 6.23 -18.55 7.56
C LEU A 102 7.50 -19.13 8.22
N SER A 103 8.62 -19.13 7.49
CA SER A 103 9.96 -19.47 7.94
C SER A 103 11.00 -18.60 7.24
N GLU A 104 12.23 -18.56 7.75
CA GLU A 104 13.32 -17.75 7.15
C GLU A 104 13.66 -18.14 5.70
N THR A 105 13.31 -19.36 5.31
CA THR A 105 13.57 -19.90 3.97
C THR A 105 12.39 -19.76 3.00
N GLU A 106 11.21 -19.40 3.51
CA GLU A 106 10.01 -19.31 2.67
C GLU A 106 9.85 -17.92 2.04
N PRO A 107 9.30 -17.84 0.81
CA PRO A 107 9.07 -16.56 0.16
C PRO A 107 8.12 -15.64 0.93
N LEU A 108 8.29 -14.34 0.72
CA LEU A 108 7.40 -13.30 1.25
C LEU A 108 5.97 -13.49 0.74
N SER A 109 4.99 -13.41 1.63
CA SER A 109 3.58 -13.48 1.28
C SER A 109 2.73 -12.54 2.13
N ALA A 110 1.44 -12.49 1.83
CA ALA A 110 0.53 -11.62 2.55
C ALA A 110 -0.88 -12.18 2.71
N LEU A 111 -1.54 -11.73 3.78
CA LEU A 111 -2.97 -11.92 4.02
C LEU A 111 -3.60 -10.62 4.49
N LEU A 112 -4.92 -10.53 4.40
CA LEU A 112 -5.68 -9.42 4.97
C LEU A 112 -6.36 -9.86 6.26
N GLN A 113 -6.34 -8.98 7.26
CA GLN A 113 -7.14 -9.11 8.46
C GLN A 113 -8.02 -7.88 8.62
N LEU A 114 -9.33 -8.08 8.69
CA LEU A 114 -10.30 -7.06 9.09
C LEU A 114 -10.96 -7.46 10.41
N ARG A 115 -11.52 -6.50 11.14
CA ARG A 115 -12.29 -6.79 12.37
C ARG A 115 -13.44 -7.77 12.14
N LYS A 116 -13.78 -8.56 13.17
CA LYS A 116 -14.90 -9.53 13.13
C LYS A 116 -16.23 -8.91 12.71
N ASN A 117 -16.51 -7.67 13.13
CA ASN A 117 -17.73 -6.96 12.78
C ASN A 117 -17.93 -6.83 11.26
N PHE A 118 -16.85 -6.76 10.48
CA PHE A 118 -16.93 -6.67 9.02
C PHE A 118 -17.42 -7.95 8.34
N ALA A 119 -17.53 -9.08 9.05
CA ALA A 119 -18.20 -10.25 8.51
C ALA A 119 -19.70 -9.98 8.28
N TYR A 120 -20.32 -9.15 9.12
CA TYR A 120 -21.77 -8.94 9.14
C TYR A 120 -22.19 -7.52 8.77
N GLN A 121 -21.30 -6.54 8.94
CA GLN A 121 -21.58 -5.12 8.73
C GLN A 121 -20.61 -4.52 7.72
N GLN A 122 -21.09 -3.59 6.88
CA GLN A 122 -20.24 -2.88 5.94
C GLN A 122 -19.38 -1.81 6.62
N LYS A 123 -19.84 -1.24 7.73
CA LYS A 123 -19.20 -0.13 8.43
C LYS A 123 -18.76 -0.53 9.85
N TYR A 124 -17.70 0.10 10.34
CA TYR A 124 -17.25 -0.01 11.73
C TYR A 124 -16.98 1.39 12.32
N LEU A 125 -17.50 1.64 13.53
CA LEU A 125 -17.46 2.94 14.23
C LEU A 125 -18.00 4.14 13.42
N GLY A 126 -18.73 3.90 12.33
CA GLY A 126 -19.16 4.94 11.39
C GLY A 126 -18.03 5.58 10.58
N LEU A 127 -16.77 5.21 10.83
CA LEU A 127 -15.59 5.79 10.20
C LEU A 127 -15.06 4.89 9.09
N TYR A 128 -15.05 3.58 9.30
CA TYR A 128 -14.41 2.61 8.41
C TYR A 128 -15.44 1.91 7.53
N ASP A 129 -15.09 1.69 6.27
CA ASP A 129 -15.86 0.88 5.31
C ASP A 129 -15.07 -0.37 4.93
N ARG A 130 -15.74 -1.52 4.87
CA ARG A 130 -15.11 -2.80 4.52
C ARG A 130 -14.46 -2.78 3.14
N ASN A 131 -15.16 -2.30 2.11
CA ASN A 131 -14.66 -2.34 0.74
C ASN A 131 -13.49 -1.36 0.57
N GLU A 132 -13.59 -0.19 1.20
CA GLU A 132 -12.50 0.79 1.24
C GLU A 132 -11.26 0.20 1.92
N LEU A 133 -11.42 -0.44 3.08
CA LEU A 133 -10.32 -1.07 3.79
C LEU A 133 -9.69 -2.20 2.97
N ILE A 134 -10.49 -3.11 2.41
CA ILE A 134 -9.93 -4.20 1.59
C ILE A 134 -9.16 -3.64 0.39
N ALA A 135 -9.70 -2.62 -0.30
CA ALA A 135 -9.01 -2.00 -1.44
C ALA A 135 -7.70 -1.32 -1.01
N HIS A 136 -7.70 -0.63 0.13
CA HIS A 136 -6.54 0.01 0.72
C HIS A 136 -5.45 -1.03 1.07
N GLU A 137 -5.81 -2.10 1.78
CA GLU A 137 -4.85 -3.12 2.17
C GLU A 137 -4.31 -3.92 0.97
N LEU A 138 -5.12 -4.13 -0.08
CA LEU A 138 -4.65 -4.78 -1.31
C LEU A 138 -3.58 -3.96 -2.04
N VAL A 139 -3.55 -2.64 -1.87
CA VAL A 139 -2.46 -1.80 -2.40
C VAL A 139 -1.14 -2.16 -1.71
N HIS A 140 -1.14 -2.29 -0.39
CA HIS A 140 0.04 -2.72 0.35
C HIS A 140 0.48 -4.13 -0.08
N VAL A 141 -0.46 -5.05 -0.29
CA VAL A 141 -0.15 -6.40 -0.80
C VAL A 141 0.50 -6.34 -2.18
N GLY A 142 -0.04 -5.56 -3.12
CA GLY A 142 0.54 -5.45 -4.47
C GLY A 142 1.95 -4.86 -4.46
N ARG A 143 2.29 -4.05 -3.45
CA ARG A 143 3.60 -3.44 -3.25
C ARG A 143 4.42 -4.09 -2.14
N MET A 144 4.06 -5.27 -1.65
CA MET A 144 4.70 -5.89 -0.47
C MET A 144 6.20 -6.14 -0.62
N ALA A 145 6.71 -6.25 -1.86
CA ALA A 145 8.13 -6.40 -2.16
C ALA A 145 8.88 -5.06 -2.33
N TYR A 146 8.20 -3.92 -2.11
CA TYR A 146 8.78 -2.58 -2.16
C TYR A 146 9.10 -2.12 -0.74
N GLN A 147 10.31 -1.62 -0.51
CA GLN A 147 10.72 -1.04 0.77
C GLN A 147 10.64 0.50 0.71
N GLU A 148 9.48 1.04 0.32
CA GLU A 148 9.37 2.43 -0.15
C GLU A 148 8.16 3.17 0.47
N PRO A 149 8.31 3.75 1.68
CA PRO A 149 7.18 4.25 2.47
C PRO A 149 6.64 5.62 2.04
N GLN A 150 7.27 6.36 1.11
CA GLN A 150 6.94 7.78 0.94
C GLN A 150 5.65 8.00 0.16
N PHE A 151 5.38 7.16 -0.84
CA PHE A 151 4.19 7.28 -1.70
C PHE A 151 3.22 6.09 -1.58
N GLU A 152 3.54 5.07 -0.80
CA GLU A 152 2.69 3.88 -0.65
C GLU A 152 1.28 4.23 -0.15
N GLU A 153 1.20 5.01 0.93
CA GLU A 153 -0.07 5.53 1.45
C GLU A 153 -0.83 6.40 0.43
N PHE A 154 -0.13 7.11 -0.46
CA PHE A 154 -0.80 7.92 -1.49
C PHE A 154 -1.62 7.04 -2.43
N PHE A 155 -1.07 5.88 -2.81
CA PHE A 155 -1.79 4.88 -3.58
C PHE A 155 -2.92 4.27 -2.74
N ALA A 156 -2.62 3.79 -1.54
CA ALA A 156 -3.61 3.12 -0.70
C ALA A 156 -4.85 4.01 -0.46
N TYR A 157 -4.66 5.29 -0.14
CA TYR A 157 -5.77 6.23 0.06
C TYR A 157 -6.49 6.66 -1.22
N GLN A 158 -5.92 6.53 -2.42
CA GLN A 158 -6.67 6.78 -3.66
C GLN A 158 -7.83 5.81 -3.87
N THR A 159 -7.80 4.65 -3.22
CA THR A 159 -8.92 3.72 -3.21
C THR A 159 -10.10 4.19 -2.37
N SER A 160 -9.99 5.30 -1.63
CA SER A 160 -11.10 5.87 -0.86
C SER A 160 -12.07 6.68 -1.73
N ASP A 161 -13.37 6.57 -1.46
CA ASP A 161 -14.37 7.45 -2.08
C ASP A 161 -14.35 8.85 -1.46
N SER A 162 -13.88 8.96 -0.21
CA SER A 162 -13.77 10.23 0.50
C SER A 162 -12.61 11.07 -0.06
N TRP A 163 -12.94 12.25 -0.58
CA TRP A 163 -11.92 13.22 -1.03
C TRP A 163 -10.98 13.63 0.11
N PHE A 164 -11.50 13.70 1.35
CA PHE A 164 -10.71 14.06 2.52
C PHE A 164 -9.66 12.98 2.83
N ARG A 165 -10.06 11.70 2.82
CA ARG A 165 -9.13 10.57 3.01
C ARG A 165 -8.13 10.48 1.86
N ARG A 166 -8.58 10.69 0.62
CA ARG A 166 -7.69 10.74 -0.54
C ARG A 166 -6.61 11.82 -0.43
N LEU A 167 -6.92 12.97 0.16
CA LEU A 167 -6.01 14.11 0.26
C LEU A 167 -5.10 14.04 1.50
N PHE A 168 -5.69 13.74 2.66
CA PHE A 168 -5.03 13.83 3.98
C PHE A 168 -4.72 12.48 4.63
N GLY A 169 -5.22 11.37 4.09
CA GLY A 169 -4.88 10.03 4.58
C GLY A 169 -3.37 9.79 4.66
N PRO A 170 -2.57 10.14 3.61
CA PRO A 170 -1.12 9.97 3.62
C PRO A 170 -0.34 10.93 4.55
N LEU A 171 -1.01 11.69 5.41
CA LEU A 171 -0.38 12.67 6.30
C LEU A 171 0.62 12.01 7.25
N ILE A 172 0.24 10.86 7.81
CA ILE A 172 1.02 10.08 8.77
C ILE A 172 1.74 8.96 8.00
N GLN A 173 3.06 8.89 8.10
CA GLN A 173 3.87 7.89 7.38
C GLN A 173 4.30 6.73 8.26
N SER A 174 4.24 6.87 9.58
CA SER A 174 4.60 5.80 10.51
C SER A 174 3.83 5.89 11.82
N SER A 175 3.70 4.75 12.49
CA SER A 175 3.08 4.67 13.82
C SER A 175 3.83 5.53 14.86
N TYR A 176 5.15 5.70 14.69
CA TYR A 176 5.97 6.55 15.56
C TYR A 176 5.58 8.03 15.46
N GLU A 177 5.19 8.52 14.28
CA GLU A 177 4.73 9.89 14.11
C GLU A 177 3.41 10.14 14.84
N SER A 178 2.46 9.21 14.73
CA SER A 178 1.20 9.27 15.50
C SER A 178 1.48 9.25 16.99
N LEU A 179 2.37 8.36 17.43
CA LEU A 179 2.72 8.21 18.83
C LEU A 179 3.40 9.47 19.39
N LEU A 180 4.36 10.04 18.65
CA LEU A 180 5.03 11.29 19.00
C LEU A 180 4.02 12.44 19.13
N PHE A 181 3.07 12.54 18.18
CA PHE A 181 2.02 13.55 18.25
C PHE A 181 1.15 13.37 19.49
N VAL A 182 0.66 12.15 19.78
CA VAL A 182 -0.15 11.87 20.96
C VAL A 182 0.62 12.15 22.26
N PHE A 183 1.87 11.72 22.37
CA PHE A 183 2.71 12.04 23.52
C PHE A 183 2.92 13.54 23.69
N SER A 184 3.09 14.29 22.59
CA SER A 184 3.21 15.75 22.68
C SER A 184 1.96 16.40 23.27
N LEU A 185 0.77 15.88 22.95
CA LEU A 185 -0.50 16.36 23.52
C LEU A 185 -0.57 16.10 25.03
N PHE A 186 -0.24 14.88 25.48
CA PHE A 186 -0.22 14.54 26.90
C PHE A 186 0.86 15.32 27.66
N PHE A 187 2.03 15.51 27.07
CA PHE A 187 3.11 16.29 27.65
C PHE A 187 2.68 17.74 27.87
N VAL A 188 2.07 18.38 26.87
CA VAL A 188 1.52 19.74 27.00
C VAL A 188 0.45 19.79 28.09
N LEU A 189 -0.47 18.82 28.12
CA LEU A 189 -1.52 18.75 29.13
C LEU A 189 -0.93 18.69 30.55
N ILE A 190 0.08 17.84 30.78
CA ILE A 190 0.75 17.73 32.08
C ILE A 190 1.41 19.07 32.46
N LEU A 191 2.16 19.70 31.56
CA LEU A 191 2.78 20.99 31.86
C LEU A 191 1.75 22.06 32.25
N GLN A 192 0.62 22.11 31.54
CA GLN A 192 -0.44 23.08 31.81
C GLN A 192 -1.18 22.81 33.12
N LEU A 193 -1.24 21.56 33.59
CA LEU A 193 -1.84 21.23 34.89
C LEU A 193 -0.89 21.49 36.08
N TRP A 194 0.42 21.27 35.89
CA TRP A 194 1.38 21.31 36.99
C TRP A 194 2.08 22.66 37.14
N ILE A 195 2.44 23.31 36.03
CA ILE A 195 3.24 24.56 36.02
C ILE A 195 2.74 25.55 34.95
N PRO A 196 1.44 25.93 34.95
CA PRO A 196 0.87 26.77 33.90
C PRO A 196 1.52 28.15 33.75
N GLN A 197 2.10 28.71 34.82
CA GLN A 197 2.70 30.05 34.79
C GLN A 197 4.14 30.07 34.27
N GLU A 198 4.77 28.90 34.13
CA GLU A 198 6.15 28.82 33.66
C GLU A 198 6.24 29.13 32.16
N PRO A 199 7.15 30.01 31.70
CA PRO A 199 7.29 30.37 30.29
C PRO A 199 7.49 29.14 29.37
N PHE A 200 8.19 28.12 29.86
CA PHE A 200 8.40 26.87 29.11
C PHE A 200 7.09 26.12 28.85
N ALA A 201 6.17 26.07 29.81
CA ALA A 201 4.87 25.41 29.63
C ALA A 201 4.03 26.09 28.54
N GLN A 202 4.11 27.42 28.47
CA GLN A 202 3.46 28.22 27.43
C GLN A 202 4.05 27.97 26.04
N ILE A 203 5.39 27.90 25.94
CA ILE A 203 6.07 27.60 24.66
C ILE A 203 5.77 26.16 24.20
N ALA A 204 5.69 25.20 25.13
CA ALA A 204 5.44 23.80 24.82
C ALA A 204 4.10 23.58 24.08
N MET A 205 3.11 24.46 24.27
CA MET A 205 1.81 24.39 23.58
C MET A 205 1.95 24.39 22.04
N PHE A 206 3.02 24.99 21.51
CA PHE A 206 3.26 25.02 20.08
C PHE A 206 3.81 23.70 19.53
N LEU A 207 4.30 22.79 20.36
CA LEU A 207 4.90 21.52 19.91
C LEU A 207 3.95 20.69 19.02
N PRO A 208 2.72 20.32 19.45
CA PRO A 208 1.80 19.58 18.58
C PRO A 208 1.45 20.36 17.30
N ILE A 209 1.35 21.69 17.37
CA ILE A 209 1.09 22.54 16.19
C ILE A 209 2.24 22.46 15.20
N LEU A 210 3.49 22.53 15.68
CA LEU A 210 4.69 22.42 14.84
C LEU A 210 4.81 21.02 14.20
N LEU A 211 4.52 19.95 14.96
CA LEU A 211 4.49 18.59 14.42
C LEU A 211 3.43 18.45 13.32
N MET A 212 2.23 19.01 13.53
CA MET A 212 1.16 19.02 12.53
C MET A 212 1.55 19.85 11.30
N ALA A 213 2.11 21.05 11.49
CA ALA A 213 2.55 21.92 10.41
C ALA A 213 3.66 21.25 9.58
N TYR A 214 4.60 20.56 10.23
CA TYR A 214 5.62 19.76 9.56
C TYR A 214 5.01 18.64 8.71
N ALA A 215 4.09 17.86 9.29
CA ALA A 215 3.43 16.77 8.58
C ALA A 215 2.65 17.27 7.35
N LEU A 216 1.93 18.39 7.50
CA LEU A 216 1.19 19.05 6.40
C LEU A 216 2.13 19.59 5.32
N GLY A 217 3.22 20.26 5.70
CA GLY A 217 4.22 20.76 4.75
C GLY A 217 4.87 19.64 3.96
N ARG A 218 5.23 18.53 4.64
CA ARG A 218 5.73 17.32 3.99
C ARG A 218 4.69 16.73 3.04
N LEU A 219 3.44 16.57 3.48
CA LEU A 219 2.34 16.05 2.66
C LEU A 219 2.15 16.88 1.39
N ALA A 220 2.14 18.21 1.50
CA ALA A 220 2.02 19.12 0.36
C ALA A 220 3.18 18.94 -0.63
N PHE A 221 4.42 18.88 -0.13
CA PHE A 221 5.59 18.64 -0.97
C PHE A 221 5.53 17.29 -1.70
N ARG A 222 5.11 16.22 -1.01
CA ARG A 222 4.93 14.90 -1.60
C ARG A 222 3.82 14.89 -2.66
N TRP A 223 2.71 15.57 -2.42
CA TRP A 223 1.65 15.76 -3.42
C TRP A 223 2.15 16.42 -4.69
N VAL A 224 3.01 17.43 -4.57
CA VAL A 224 3.65 18.06 -5.74
C VAL A 224 4.45 17.03 -6.53
N GLN A 225 5.32 16.26 -5.87
CA GLN A 225 6.14 15.23 -6.53
C GLN A 225 5.28 14.16 -7.21
N PHE A 226 4.27 13.66 -6.50
CA PHE A 226 3.36 12.63 -6.99
C PHE A 226 2.54 13.12 -8.19
N ASN A 227 1.97 14.32 -8.11
CA ASN A 227 1.17 14.89 -9.20
C ASN A 227 2.02 15.26 -10.42
N GLN A 228 3.26 15.72 -10.23
CA GLN A 228 4.19 15.94 -11.34
C GLN A 228 4.44 14.63 -12.10
N ALA A 229 4.79 13.56 -11.40
CA ALA A 229 5.01 12.24 -12.02
C ALA A 229 3.77 11.75 -12.77
N LYS A 230 2.60 11.82 -12.11
CA LYS A 230 1.30 11.47 -12.70
C LYS A 230 1.02 12.24 -13.99
N GLN A 231 1.22 13.56 -13.98
CA GLN A 231 1.00 14.41 -15.16
C GLN A 231 1.95 14.06 -16.30
N LYS A 232 3.22 13.78 -16.01
CA LYS A 232 4.20 13.38 -17.03
C LYS A 232 3.85 12.03 -17.67
N LEU A 233 3.41 11.05 -16.87
CA LEU A 233 2.94 9.77 -17.38
C LEU A 233 1.65 9.92 -18.20
N PHE A 234 0.73 10.80 -17.77
CA PHE A 234 -0.47 11.09 -18.55
C PHE A 234 -0.13 11.73 -19.91
N GLN A 235 0.81 12.67 -19.94
CA GLN A 235 1.30 13.26 -21.19
C GLN A 235 1.97 12.23 -22.10
N LEU A 236 2.69 11.26 -21.54
CA LEU A 236 3.33 10.20 -22.31
C LEU A 236 2.31 9.23 -22.93
N PHE A 237 1.36 8.74 -22.14
CA PHE A 237 0.45 7.68 -22.60
C PHE A 237 -0.85 8.18 -23.22
N GLN A 238 -1.24 9.44 -22.98
CA GLN A 238 -2.55 10.00 -23.35
C GLN A 238 -3.75 9.17 -22.83
N ASN A 239 -3.51 8.29 -21.86
CA ASN A 239 -4.48 7.41 -21.23
C ASN A 239 -4.28 7.48 -19.71
N LYS A 240 -5.36 7.85 -18.99
CA LYS A 240 -5.31 8.05 -17.53
C LYS A 240 -5.08 6.75 -16.77
N GLU A 241 -5.76 5.67 -17.15
CA GLU A 241 -5.65 4.37 -16.49
C GLU A 241 -4.24 3.82 -16.65
N LYS A 242 -3.74 3.79 -17.89
CA LYS A 242 -2.37 3.34 -18.18
C LYS A 242 -1.32 4.13 -17.40
N ALA A 243 -1.48 5.45 -17.30
CA ALA A 243 -0.59 6.30 -16.51
C ALA A 243 -0.61 5.93 -15.02
N TRP A 244 -1.79 5.66 -14.45
CA TRP A 244 -1.91 5.21 -13.06
C TRP A 244 -1.32 3.82 -12.83
N HIS A 245 -1.56 2.88 -13.76
CA HIS A 245 -1.01 1.53 -13.70
C HIS A 245 0.52 1.57 -13.68
N VAL A 246 1.13 2.41 -14.53
CA VAL A 246 2.58 2.60 -14.52
C VAL A 246 3.04 3.27 -13.23
N LEU A 247 2.40 4.37 -12.82
CA LEU A 247 2.76 5.12 -11.62
C LEU A 247 2.81 4.22 -10.38
N TYR A 248 1.84 3.32 -10.24
CA TYR A 248 1.74 2.35 -9.16
C TYR A 248 2.90 1.33 -9.09
N ARG A 249 3.58 1.09 -10.21
CA ARG A 249 4.71 0.14 -10.31
C ARG A 249 6.07 0.83 -10.16
N LEU A 250 6.07 2.15 -9.93
CA LEU A 250 7.28 2.92 -9.72
C LEU A 250 7.73 2.88 -8.25
N THR A 251 9.03 2.92 -8.05
CA THR A 251 9.67 3.18 -6.74
C THR A 251 9.57 4.66 -6.36
N ASP A 252 9.80 5.01 -5.09
CA ASP A 252 9.79 6.41 -4.66
C ASP A 252 10.82 7.26 -5.42
N ARG A 253 11.99 6.66 -5.70
CA ARG A 253 13.04 7.29 -6.51
C ARG A 253 12.55 7.55 -7.92
N GLU A 254 11.91 6.57 -8.55
CA GLU A 254 11.40 6.72 -9.92
C GLU A 254 10.27 7.74 -10.01
N ILE A 255 9.34 7.79 -9.04
CA ILE A 255 8.29 8.82 -9.01
C ILE A 255 8.93 10.21 -9.03
N LYS A 256 9.94 10.45 -8.20
CA LYS A 256 10.66 11.74 -8.17
C LYS A 256 11.43 12.03 -9.46
N THR A 257 12.02 11.01 -10.08
CA THR A 257 12.76 11.14 -11.35
C THR A 257 11.81 11.46 -12.49
N VAL A 258 10.75 10.66 -12.66
CA VAL A 258 9.71 10.81 -13.69
C VAL A 258 9.07 12.19 -13.62
N GLY A 259 8.78 12.70 -12.41
CA GLY A 259 8.22 14.05 -12.23
C GLY A 259 9.09 15.19 -12.79
N LYS A 260 10.39 14.94 -13.00
CA LYS A 260 11.35 15.94 -13.52
C LYS A 260 11.71 15.76 -14.99
N LEU A 261 11.39 14.62 -15.59
CA LEU A 261 11.75 14.30 -16.98
C LEU A 261 10.67 14.78 -17.97
N SER A 262 11.07 14.94 -19.24
CA SER A 262 10.10 15.08 -20.34
C SER A 262 9.57 13.69 -20.75
N PRO A 263 8.39 13.60 -21.39
CA PRO A 263 7.82 12.32 -21.83
C PRO A 263 8.80 11.45 -22.65
N GLU A 264 9.55 12.05 -23.57
CA GLU A 264 10.53 11.35 -24.42
C GLU A 264 11.67 10.78 -23.59
N LYS A 265 12.15 11.54 -22.60
CA LYS A 265 13.19 11.09 -21.67
C LYS A 265 12.70 10.01 -20.70
N ILE A 266 11.42 10.01 -20.36
CA ILE A 266 10.81 8.93 -19.56
C ILE A 266 10.82 7.63 -20.37
N LEU A 267 10.41 7.69 -21.63
CA LEU A 267 10.42 6.51 -22.49
C LEU A 267 11.85 5.96 -22.64
N ALA A 268 12.81 6.82 -22.99
CA ALA A 268 14.23 6.44 -23.10
C ALA A 268 14.76 5.85 -21.77
N TYR A 269 14.43 6.46 -20.63
CA TYR A 269 14.83 5.96 -19.31
C TYR A 269 14.40 4.52 -19.07
N PHE A 270 13.15 4.16 -19.41
CA PHE A 270 12.64 2.80 -19.21
C PHE A 270 13.12 1.83 -20.28
N GLU A 271 13.31 2.29 -21.51
CA GLU A 271 13.83 1.47 -22.62
C GLU A 271 15.27 1.04 -22.36
N GLU A 272 16.13 1.98 -21.95
CA GLU A 272 17.55 1.74 -21.66
C GLU A 272 17.76 0.82 -20.45
N ARG A 273 16.88 0.92 -19.44
CA ARG A 273 17.04 0.23 -18.15
C ARG A 273 16.19 -1.03 -17.99
N GLN A 274 15.45 -1.43 -19.02
CA GLN A 274 14.58 -2.61 -18.92
C GLN A 274 15.35 -3.88 -18.58
N GLU A 275 16.62 -4.00 -18.98
CA GLU A 275 17.46 -5.16 -18.69
C GLU A 275 18.26 -5.03 -17.37
N ASP A 276 18.25 -3.85 -16.73
CA ASP A 276 18.97 -3.62 -15.46
C ASP A 276 18.32 -4.38 -14.29
N SER A 277 17.01 -4.63 -14.36
CA SER A 277 16.28 -5.37 -13.33
C SER A 277 15.08 -6.11 -13.92
N PHE A 278 14.75 -7.25 -13.31
CA PHE A 278 13.60 -8.04 -13.74
C PHE A 278 12.27 -7.26 -13.60
N ARG A 279 12.14 -6.43 -12.57
CA ARG A 279 10.97 -5.53 -12.41
C ARG A 279 10.79 -4.61 -13.61
N LEU A 280 11.86 -3.94 -14.06
CA LEU A 280 11.78 -3.00 -15.18
C LEU A 280 11.46 -3.73 -16.49
N LYS A 281 12.02 -4.93 -16.69
CA LYS A 281 11.68 -5.81 -17.81
C LYS A 281 10.19 -6.12 -17.85
N VAL A 282 9.62 -6.56 -16.72
CA VAL A 282 8.18 -6.86 -16.61
C VAL A 282 7.34 -5.59 -16.82
N LEU A 283 7.73 -4.46 -16.22
CA LEU A 283 7.03 -3.19 -16.40
C LEU A 283 7.01 -2.73 -17.86
N TRP A 284 8.15 -2.84 -18.55
CA TRP A 284 8.28 -2.50 -19.96
C TRP A 284 7.33 -3.33 -20.81
N LEU A 285 7.38 -4.66 -20.67
CA LEU A 285 6.57 -5.62 -21.43
C LEU A 285 5.06 -5.48 -21.16
N THR A 286 4.67 -5.15 -19.93
CA THR A 286 3.27 -5.12 -19.51
C THR A 286 2.60 -3.76 -19.73
N ARG A 287 3.38 -2.67 -19.73
CA ARG A 287 2.82 -1.31 -19.71
C ARG A 287 3.46 -0.32 -20.69
N PHE A 288 4.67 -0.52 -21.21
CA PHE A 288 5.27 0.42 -22.17
C PHE A 288 5.20 -0.09 -23.62
N SER A 289 5.46 -1.38 -23.86
CA SER A 289 5.55 -1.94 -25.21
C SER A 289 4.19 -2.25 -25.88
N LYS A 290 3.07 -1.94 -25.23
CA LYS A 290 1.70 -2.19 -25.71
C LYS A 290 0.93 -0.89 -25.88
#